data_AF-A0A917Q2R0-F1
#
_entry.id   AF-A0A917Q2R0-F1
#
_cell.length_a   1.000
_cell.length_b   1.000
_cell.length_c   1.000
_cell.angle_alpha   90.00
_cell.angle_beta   90.00
_cell.angle_gamma   90.00
#
_symmetry.space_group_name_H-M   'P 1'
#
loop_
_entity.id
_entity.type
_entity.pdbx_description
1 polymer ?
#
loop_
_entity_poly.entity_id
_entity_poly.type
_entity_poly.pdbx_seq_one_letter_code
_entity_poly.pdbx_strand_id
1 'polypeptide(L)'
;MRVLARPRLSTDEGGERSYLATLARGLCIDRWRREALETAYLAALANQPIIGQPSPEQTAMVLETLVEVDAMLAGLPPNVREAFLLAQLDGLPYREIGERLGVSERMVKRYMAQAFVHCAVLEAELDGLLVE
;
A
#
# COMPACT_ATOMS: atom_id res chain seq x y z
N MET A 1 -1.09 9.42 -30.30
CA MET A 1 -1.90 10.14 -31.31
C MET A 1 -0.96 10.88 -32.26
N ARG A 2 -0.74 10.37 -33.48
CA ARG A 2 0.07 11.09 -34.47
C ARG A 2 -0.86 11.92 -35.35
N VAL A 3 -0.72 13.24 -35.25
CA VAL A 3 -1.35 14.22 -36.13
C VAL A 3 -0.95 13.89 -37.57
N LEU A 4 -1.93 13.83 -38.47
CA LEU A 4 -1.82 13.37 -39.85
C LEU A 4 -0.82 14.22 -40.63
N ALA A 5 0.46 13.81 -40.66
CA ALA A 5 1.42 14.30 -41.63
C ALA A 5 1.01 13.75 -43.01
N ARG A 6 0.30 14.59 -43.77
CA ARG A 6 -0.21 14.28 -45.10
C ARG A 6 0.96 14.09 -46.07
N PRO A 7 1.19 12.88 -46.63
CA PRO A 7 2.24 12.71 -47.63
C PRO A 7 1.87 13.52 -48.88
N ARG A 8 2.84 14.23 -49.47
CA ARG A 8 2.63 15.01 -50.69
C ARG A 8 2.39 14.05 -51.86
N LEU A 9 1.30 14.24 -52.60
CA LEU A 9 0.99 13.49 -53.81
C LEU A 9 2.01 13.85 -54.90
N SER A 10 2.77 12.88 -55.39
CA SER A 10 3.54 12.99 -56.63
C SER A 10 2.62 12.63 -57.80
N THR A 11 2.36 13.58 -58.70
CA THR A 11 1.44 13.46 -59.84
C THR A 11 2.03 12.68 -61.04
N ASP A 12 2.85 11.65 -60.77
CA ASP A 12 3.48 10.81 -61.79
C ASP A 12 2.71 9.48 -61.97
N GLU A 13 2.86 8.81 -63.12
CA GLU A 13 2.24 7.51 -63.40
C GLU A 13 2.73 6.45 -62.41
N GLY A 14 1.92 6.17 -61.37
CA GLY A 14 2.24 5.24 -60.27
C GLY A 14 2.26 5.87 -58.88
N GLY A 15 2.20 7.20 -58.78
CA GLY A 15 2.18 7.95 -57.52
C GLY A 15 0.97 7.64 -56.63
N GLU A 16 -0.20 7.38 -57.23
CA GLU A 16 -1.43 7.02 -56.51
C GLU A 16 -1.31 5.66 -55.81
N ARG A 17 -0.74 4.66 -56.49
CA ARG A 17 -0.53 3.31 -55.92
C ARG A 17 0.49 3.34 -54.80
N SER A 18 1.58 4.09 -54.99
CA SER A 18 2.61 4.30 -53.96
C SER A 18 2.02 4.99 -52.72
N TYR A 19 1.21 6.02 -52.93
CA TYR A 19 0.54 6.76 -51.86
C TYR A 19 -0.45 5.86 -51.07
N LEU A 20 -1.29 5.10 -51.77
CA LEU A 20 -2.20 4.14 -51.12
C LEU A 20 -1.44 3.06 -50.35
N ALA A 21 -0.32 2.57 -50.87
CA ALA A 21 0.53 1.61 -50.17
C ALA A 21 1.18 2.20 -48.90
N THR A 22 1.63 3.45 -48.94
CA THR A 22 2.14 4.16 -47.75
C THR A 22 1.05 4.34 -46.70
N LEU A 23 -0.17 4.73 -47.10
CA LEU A 23 -1.31 4.87 -46.20
C LEU A 23 -1.68 3.52 -45.57
N ALA A 24 -1.83 2.46 -46.38
CA ALA A 24 -2.14 1.12 -45.90
C ALA A 24 -1.08 0.65 -44.90
N ARG A 25 0.22 0.85 -45.20
CA ARG A 25 1.31 0.50 -44.29
C ARG A 25 1.24 1.28 -42.97
N GLY A 26 0.96 2.58 -43.03
CA GLY A 26 0.78 3.41 -41.83
C GLY A 26 -0.36 2.91 -40.95
N LEU A 27 -1.51 2.61 -41.55
CA LEU A 27 -2.69 2.07 -40.85
C LEU A 27 -2.41 0.70 -40.22
N CYS A 28 -1.70 -0.19 -40.91
CA CYS A 28 -1.30 -1.49 -40.36
C CYS A 28 -0.34 -1.33 -39.17
N ILE A 29 0.64 -0.43 -39.26
CA ILE A 29 1.57 -0.14 -38.15
C ILE A 29 0.83 0.43 -36.95
N ASP A 30 -0.09 1.37 -37.16
CA ASP A 30 -0.85 1.99 -36.08
C ASP A 30 -1.80 0.99 -35.41
N ARG A 31 -2.42 0.08 -36.19
CA ARG A 31 -3.23 -1.02 -35.66
C ARG A 31 -2.38 -1.95 -34.78
N TRP A 32 -1.25 -2.42 -35.30
CA TRP A 32 -0.36 -3.33 -34.57
C TRP A 32 0.17 -2.70 -33.28
N ARG A 33 0.55 -1.40 -33.32
CA ARG A 33 0.99 -0.68 -32.12
C ARG A 33 -0.11 -0.57 -31.07
N ARG A 34 -1.36 -0.35 -31.49
CA ARG A 34 -2.51 -0.28 -30.58
C ARG A 34 -2.77 -1.64 -29.93
N GLU A 35 -2.77 -2.71 -30.71
CA GLU A 35 -2.95 -4.08 -30.22
C GLU A 35 -1.83 -4.51 -29.27
N ALA A 36 -0.58 -4.16 -29.58
CA ALA A 36 0.56 -4.45 -28.71
C ALA A 36 0.45 -3.73 -27.36
N LEU A 37 0.03 -2.46 -27.35
CA LEU A 37 -0.19 -1.70 -26.12
C LEU A 37 -1.33 -2.29 -25.29
N GLU A 38 -2.46 -2.59 -25.92
CA GLU A 38 -3.63 -3.18 -25.27
C GLU A 38 -3.29 -4.54 -24.65
N THR A 39 -2.59 -5.39 -25.41
CA THR A 39 -2.11 -6.70 -24.93
C THR A 39 -1.17 -6.54 -23.73
N ALA A 40 -0.19 -5.64 -23.81
CA ALA A 40 0.74 -5.39 -22.73
C ALA A 40 0.03 -4.86 -21.48
N TYR A 41 -0.96 -3.98 -21.65
CA TYR A 41 -1.76 -3.44 -20.56
C TYR A 41 -2.61 -4.52 -19.87
N LEU A 42 -3.32 -5.34 -20.64
CA LEU A 42 -4.11 -6.44 -20.10
C LEU A 42 -3.24 -7.49 -19.41
N ALA A 43 -2.06 -7.78 -19.95
CA ALA A 43 -1.09 -8.66 -19.30
C ALA A 43 -0.58 -8.07 -17.98
N ALA A 44 -0.35 -6.75 -17.91
CA ALA A 44 0.03 -6.09 -16.67
C ALA A 44 -1.09 -6.17 -15.62
N LEU A 45 -2.34 -5.91 -16.03
CA LEU A 45 -3.50 -5.96 -15.14
C LEU A 45 -3.76 -7.39 -14.62
N ALA A 46 -3.61 -8.41 -15.48
CA ALA A 46 -3.78 -9.81 -15.10
C ALA A 46 -2.73 -10.29 -14.09
N ASN A 47 -1.53 -9.71 -14.11
CA ASN A 47 -0.46 -10.03 -13.16
C ASN A 47 -0.49 -9.15 -11.91
N GLN A 48 -1.43 -8.20 -11.82
CA GLN A 48 -1.57 -7.38 -10.63
C GLN A 48 -2.26 -8.22 -9.54
N PRO A 49 -1.66 -8.36 -8.34
CA PRO A 49 -2.34 -9.03 -7.25
C PRO A 49 -3.64 -8.27 -6.98
N ILE A 50 -4.75 -9.00 -6.97
CA ILE A 50 -6.04 -8.45 -6.54
C ILE A 50 -5.93 -8.22 -5.03
N ILE A 51 -5.36 -7.09 -4.64
CA ILE A 51 -5.55 -6.56 -3.30
C ILE A 51 -6.97 -6.02 -3.32
N GLY A 52 -7.93 -6.89 -2.98
CA GLY A 52 -9.32 -6.49 -2.85
C GLY A 52 -9.37 -5.32 -1.87
N GLN A 53 -9.91 -4.19 -2.31
CA GLN A 53 -10.17 -3.09 -1.40
C GLN A 53 -11.17 -3.61 -0.36
N PRO A 54 -10.89 -3.46 0.95
CA PRO A 54 -11.84 -3.87 1.97
C PRO A 54 -13.17 -3.16 1.74
N SER A 55 -14.26 -3.86 2.03
CA SER A 55 -15.58 -3.22 1.97
C SER A 55 -15.65 -2.05 2.97
N PRO A 56 -16.58 -1.10 2.77
CA PRO A 56 -16.80 -0.03 3.75
C PRO A 56 -17.04 -0.58 5.17
N GLU A 57 -17.77 -1.68 5.28
CA GLU A 57 -18.06 -2.35 6.55
C GLU A 57 -16.78 -2.95 7.16
N GLN A 58 -15.97 -3.65 6.37
CA GLN A 58 -14.67 -4.18 6.84
C GLN A 58 -13.73 -3.06 7.30
N THR A 59 -13.72 -1.95 6.57
CA THR A 59 -12.93 -0.77 6.92
C THR A 59 -13.41 -0.16 8.24
N ALA A 60 -14.73 -0.04 8.43
CA ALA A 60 -15.32 0.46 9.66
C ALA A 60 -14.97 -0.44 10.86
N MET A 61 -15.08 -1.77 10.70
CA MET A 61 -14.70 -2.74 11.75
C MET A 61 -13.23 -2.58 12.15
N VAL A 62 -12.32 -2.49 11.18
CA VAL A 62 -10.88 -2.31 11.48
C VAL A 62 -10.63 -0.99 12.21
N LEU A 63 -11.26 0.10 11.79
CA LEU A 63 -11.10 1.40 12.45
C LEU A 63 -11.66 1.39 13.88
N GLU A 64 -12.81 0.77 14.08
CA GLU A 64 -13.42 0.60 15.41
C GLU A 64 -12.49 -0.19 16.34
N THR A 65 -11.99 -1.34 15.88
CA THR A 65 -11.02 -2.14 16.64
C THR A 65 -9.75 -1.36 16.97
N LEU A 66 -9.23 -0.54 16.05
CA LEU A 66 -8.06 0.30 16.32
C LEU A 66 -8.32 1.36 17.39
N VAL A 67 -9.51 1.98 17.37
CA VAL A 67 -9.92 2.95 18.39
C VAL A 67 -10.05 2.29 19.77
N GLU A 68 -10.61 1.08 19.82
CA GLU A 68 -10.70 0.30 21.06
C GLU A 68 -9.33 -0.04 21.62
N VAL A 69 -8.40 -0.53 20.78
CA VAL A 69 -7.03 -0.83 21.19
C VAL A 69 -6.30 0.42 21.71
N ASP A 70 -6.45 1.57 21.04
CA ASP A 70 -5.85 2.82 21.51
C ASP A 70 -6.40 3.24 22.88
N ALA A 71 -7.72 3.14 23.08
CA ALA A 71 -8.37 3.43 24.35
C ALA A 71 -7.88 2.50 25.47
N MET A 72 -7.69 1.21 25.18
CA MET A 72 -7.14 0.23 26.14
C MET A 72 -5.70 0.57 26.53
N LEU A 73 -4.86 0.96 25.55
CA LEU A 73 -3.48 1.37 25.79
C LEU A 73 -3.36 2.75 26.46
N ALA A 74 -4.40 3.59 26.41
CA ALA A 74 -4.42 4.88 27.08
C ALA A 74 -4.27 4.77 28.62
N GLY A 75 -4.60 3.62 29.21
CA GLY A 75 -4.37 3.32 30.63
C GLY A 75 -2.88 3.22 31.04
N LEU A 76 -1.97 3.07 30.07
CA LEU A 76 -0.53 3.05 30.33
C LEU A 76 0.04 4.45 30.60
N PRO A 77 1.06 4.57 31.48
CA PRO A 77 1.83 5.80 31.59
C PRO A 77 2.43 6.22 30.23
N PRO A 78 2.52 7.53 29.92
CA PRO A 78 2.94 8.01 28.59
C PRO A 78 4.24 7.40 28.07
N ASN A 79 5.31 7.40 28.89
CA ASN A 79 6.61 6.85 28.48
C ASN A 79 6.58 5.32 28.30
N VAL A 80 5.69 4.63 29.01
CA VAL A 80 5.51 3.18 28.88
C VAL A 80 4.82 2.86 27.56
N ARG A 81 3.74 3.59 27.25
CA ARG A 81 3.02 3.49 25.98
C ARG A 81 3.92 3.81 24.81
N GLU A 82 4.67 4.91 24.86
CA GLU A 82 5.58 5.31 23.79
C GLU A 82 6.68 4.27 23.55
N ALA A 83 7.32 3.77 24.62
CA ALA A 83 8.31 2.69 24.50
C ALA A 83 7.72 1.42 23.87
N PHE A 84 6.48 1.07 24.23
CA PHE A 84 5.78 -0.10 23.71
C PHE A 84 5.46 0.03 22.22
N LEU A 85 4.92 1.20 21.79
CA LEU A 85 4.62 1.46 20.38
C LEU A 85 5.88 1.47 19.52
N LEU A 86 6.96 2.11 19.99
CA LEU A 86 8.26 2.10 19.29
C LEU A 86 8.83 0.69 19.12
N ALA A 87 8.58 -0.21 20.07
CA ALA A 87 9.02 -1.59 19.97
C ALA A 87 8.13 -2.44 19.05
N GLN A 88 6.80 -2.32 19.16
CA GLN A 88 5.84 -3.19 18.47
C GLN A 88 5.48 -2.72 17.05
N LEU A 89 5.32 -1.41 16.84
CA LEU A 89 4.95 -0.83 15.55
C LEU A 89 6.17 -0.47 14.71
N ASP A 90 7.15 0.21 15.31
CA ASP A 90 8.35 0.66 14.59
C ASP A 90 9.47 -0.40 14.57
N GLY A 91 9.36 -1.45 15.40
CA GLY A 91 10.34 -2.53 15.46
C GLY A 91 11.71 -2.12 16.00
N LEU A 92 11.80 -1.01 16.74
CA LEU A 92 13.08 -0.47 17.20
C LEU A 92 13.71 -1.33 18.30
N PRO A 93 15.05 -1.49 18.29
CA PRO A 93 15.74 -2.18 19.38
C PRO A 93 15.70 -1.33 20.65
N TYR A 94 15.65 -1.97 21.82
CA TYR A 94 15.47 -1.29 23.11
C TYR A 94 16.55 -0.25 23.43
N ARG A 95 17.76 -0.43 22.89
CA ARG A 95 18.85 0.54 23.02
C ARG A 95 18.49 1.88 22.36
N GLU A 96 17.95 1.85 21.14
CA GLU A 96 17.55 3.04 20.39
C GLU A 96 16.29 3.70 20.99
N ILE A 97 15.37 2.89 21.52
CA ILE A 97 14.22 3.40 22.28
C ILE A 97 14.70 4.16 23.51
N GLY A 98 15.69 3.63 24.23
CA GLY A 98 16.29 4.29 25.38
C GLY A 98 16.92 5.63 25.02
N GLU A 99 17.67 5.66 23.92
CA GLU A 99 18.26 6.90 23.38
C GLU A 99 17.18 7.94 23.03
N ARG A 100 16.10 7.54 22.36
CA ARG A 100 14.98 8.45 22.00
C ARG A 100 14.25 8.99 23.23
N LEU A 101 13.98 8.15 24.22
CA LEU A 101 13.22 8.52 25.41
C LEU A 101 14.09 9.12 26.52
N GLY A 102 15.41 9.21 26.34
CA GLY A 102 16.34 9.73 27.34
C GLY A 102 16.48 8.83 28.57
N VAL A 103 16.30 7.51 28.41
CA VAL A 103 16.37 6.52 29.49
C VAL A 103 17.32 5.37 29.16
N SER A 104 17.76 4.62 30.18
CA SER A 104 18.60 3.44 29.93
C SER A 104 17.81 2.30 29.27
N GLU A 105 18.50 1.43 28.54
CA GLU A 105 17.89 0.20 27.98
C GLU A 105 17.23 -0.66 29.08
N ARG A 106 17.80 -0.67 30.29
CA ARG A 106 17.21 -1.34 31.47
C ARG A 106 15.84 -0.74 31.82
N MET A 107 15.68 0.57 31.71
CA MET A 107 14.40 1.26 31.92
C MET A 107 13.39 0.87 30.85
N VAL A 108 13.81 0.80 29.59
CA VAL A 108 12.95 0.35 28.48
C VAL A 108 12.44 -1.06 28.74
N LYS A 109 13.30 -2.00 29.16
CA LYS A 109 12.87 -3.36 29.55
C LYS A 109 11.82 -3.34 30.66
N ARG A 110 11.95 -2.44 31.63
CA ARG A 110 10.95 -2.25 32.69
C ARG A 110 9.63 -1.71 32.13
N TYR A 111 9.68 -0.74 31.22
CA TYR A 111 8.49 -0.24 30.53
C TYR A 111 7.80 -1.35 29.73
N MET A 112 8.55 -2.17 28.98
CA MET A 112 7.98 -3.30 28.24
C MET A 112 7.29 -4.31 29.16
N ALA A 113 7.89 -4.65 30.30
CA ALA A 113 7.25 -5.52 31.28
C ALA A 113 5.93 -4.93 31.81
N GLN A 114 5.90 -3.63 32.10
CA GLN A 114 4.67 -2.94 32.53
C GLN A 114 3.59 -2.97 31.42
N ALA A 115 3.99 -2.71 30.17
CA ALA A 115 3.07 -2.76 29.04
C ALA A 115 2.48 -4.16 28.83
N PHE A 116 3.31 -5.22 28.87
CA PHE A 116 2.82 -6.60 28.71
C PHE A 116 1.90 -7.03 29.85
N VAL A 117 2.19 -6.64 31.10
CA VAL A 117 1.29 -6.92 32.23
C VAL A 117 -0.05 -6.22 32.03
N HIS A 118 -0.04 -4.95 31.60
CA HIS A 118 -1.27 -4.21 31.28
C HIS A 118 -2.09 -4.91 30.20
N CYS A 119 -1.45 -5.34 29.10
CA CYS A 119 -2.11 -6.08 28.04
C CYS A 119 -2.67 -7.43 28.51
N ALA A 120 -1.94 -8.16 29.36
CA ALA A 120 -2.39 -9.45 29.88
C ALA A 120 -3.61 -9.31 30.82
N VAL A 121 -3.67 -8.23 31.62
CA VAL A 121 -4.84 -7.93 32.45
C VAL A 121 -6.06 -7.63 31.57
N LEU A 122 -5.88 -6.80 30.54
CA LEU A 122 -6.93 -6.48 29.58
C LEU A 122 -7.43 -7.71 28.82
N GLU A 123 -6.52 -8.61 28.41
CA GLU A 123 -6.87 -9.88 27.76
C GLU A 123 -7.73 -10.75 28.69
N ALA A 124 -7.37 -10.86 29.97
CA ALA A 124 -8.15 -11.60 30.95
C ALA A 124 -9.53 -10.97 31.25
N GLU A 125 -9.65 -9.64 31.19
CA GLU A 125 -10.93 -8.92 31.29
C GLU A 125 -11.81 -9.19 30.07
N LEU A 126 -11.24 -9.19 28.86
CA LEU A 126 -11.94 -9.49 27.62
C LEU A 126 -12.41 -10.95 27.53
N ASP A 127 -11.61 -11.90 28.03
CA ASP A 127 -11.95 -13.33 28.09
C ASP A 127 -12.94 -13.65 29.23
N GLY A 128 -13.33 -12.66 30.04
CA GLY A 128 -14.32 -12.82 31.12
C GLY A 128 -13.79 -13.56 32.35
N LEU A 129 -12.47 -13.71 32.51
CA LEU A 129 -11.84 -14.45 33.61
C LEU A 129 -11.64 -13.62 34.89
N LEU A 130 -11.91 -12.31 34.84
CA LEU A 130 -11.82 -11.38 35.98
C LEU A 130 -13.16 -10.74 36.36
N VAL A 131 -14.28 -11.24 35.83
CA VAL A 131 -15.64 -10.86 36.27
C VAL A 131 -16.19 -11.96 37.18
N GLU A 132 -15.69 -12.02 38.41
CA GLU A 132 -16.42 -12.49 39.62
C GLU A 132 -16.02 -11.67 40.86
#